data_AF-A0A428MSK1-F1
#
_entry.id   AF-A0A428MSK1-F1
#
_cell.length_a   1.000
_cell.length_b   1.000
_cell.length_c   1.000
_cell.angle_alpha   90.00
_cell.angle_beta   90.00
_cell.angle_gamma   90.00
#
_symmetry.space_group_name_H-M   'P 1'
#
loop_
_entity.id
_entity.type
_entity.pdbx_description
1 polymer ?
#
loop_
_entity_poly.entity_id
_entity_poly.type
_entity_poly.pdbx_seq_one_letter_code
_entity_poly.pdbx_strand_id
1 'polypeptide(L)'
;MPLIPLKQSITITKPGEDDGWGGTTPGEEVELSARVTETHEVVTNQHGDEMTSTARIYVDGLADVTYADTVLYADELGRTIDKEPISIAPVRGIAGASLLTKIHL
;
A
#
# COMPACT_ATOMS: atom_id res chain seq x y z
N MET A 1 -15.09 6.28 11.70
CA MET A 1 -14.88 7.52 10.93
C MET A 1 -13.38 7.66 10.75
N PRO A 2 -12.90 7.81 9.52
CA PRO A 2 -11.47 7.87 9.27
C PRO A 2 -10.90 9.17 9.84
N LEU A 3 -9.70 9.06 10.45
CA LEU A 3 -9.01 10.19 11.08
C LEU A 3 -8.58 11.26 10.06
N ILE A 4 -8.45 10.86 8.80
CA ILE A 4 -8.11 11.70 7.66
C ILE A 4 -9.13 11.48 6.53
N PRO A 5 -9.38 12.46 5.66
CA PRO A 5 -10.25 12.27 4.51
C PRO A 5 -9.61 11.29 3.51
N LEU A 6 -10.20 10.12 3.36
CA LEU A 6 -9.81 9.08 2.40
C LEU A 6 -10.71 9.21 1.16
N LYS A 7 -10.28 10.04 0.21
CA LYS A 7 -11.09 10.38 -0.98
C LYS A 7 -10.80 9.49 -2.19
N GLN A 8 -9.74 8.68 -2.14
CA GLN A 8 -9.30 7.81 -3.22
C GLN A 8 -9.54 6.36 -2.82
N SER A 9 -9.53 5.45 -3.81
CA SER A 9 -9.44 4.02 -3.57
C SER A 9 -8.11 3.50 -4.11
N ILE A 10 -7.63 2.44 -3.45
CA ILE A 10 -6.51 1.63 -3.92
C ILE A 10 -7.00 0.19 -4.06
N THR A 11 -6.42 -0.53 -5.02
CA THR A 11 -6.63 -1.96 -5.15
C THR A 11 -5.35 -2.66 -4.74
N ILE A 12 -5.45 -3.59 -3.80
CA ILE A 12 -4.33 -4.43 -3.39
C ILE A 12 -4.57 -5.81 -3.98
N THR A 13 -3.63 -6.28 -4.80
CA THR A 13 -3.65 -7.63 -5.35
C THR A 13 -2.65 -8.48 -4.58
N LYS A 14 -3.14 -9.53 -3.92
CA LYS A 14 -2.27 -10.49 -3.22
C LYS A 14 -1.42 -11.27 -4.24
N PRO A 15 -0.22 -11.76 -3.83
CA PRO A 15 0.61 -12.57 -4.71
C PRO A 15 -0.17 -13.80 -5.17
N GLY A 16 -0.09 -14.06 -6.46
CA GLY A 16 -0.76 -15.19 -7.08
C GLY A 16 -0.18 -16.53 -6.64
N GLU A 17 -1.02 -17.57 -6.66
CA GLU A 17 -0.54 -18.95 -6.52
C GLU A 17 -0.07 -19.46 -7.89
N ASP A 18 0.96 -20.31 -7.87
CA ASP A 18 1.45 -21.03 -9.04
C ASP A 18 0.39 -22.04 -9.47
N ASP A 19 -0.07 -21.93 -10.72
CA ASP A 19 -1.09 -22.82 -11.29
C ASP A 19 -0.54 -24.22 -11.61
N GLY A 20 0.74 -24.47 -11.37
CA GLY A 20 1.43 -25.73 -11.63
C GLY A 20 1.74 -25.95 -13.10
N TRP A 21 1.44 -24.98 -13.96
CA TRP A 21 1.71 -24.95 -15.40
C TRP A 21 2.59 -23.75 -15.81
N GLY A 22 3.20 -23.07 -14.83
CA GLY A 22 4.08 -21.94 -15.05
C GLY A 22 3.35 -20.61 -15.28
N GLY A 23 2.06 -20.56 -15.00
CA GLY A 23 1.27 -19.33 -14.90
C GLY A 23 1.04 -18.95 -13.44
N THR A 24 1.00 -17.65 -13.16
CA THR A 24 0.60 -17.12 -11.86
C THR A 24 -0.84 -16.65 -11.96
N THR A 25 -1.75 -17.24 -11.19
CA THR A 25 -3.12 -16.72 -11.10
C THR A 25 -3.12 -15.56 -10.11
N PRO A 26 -3.51 -14.32 -10.48
CA PRO A 26 -3.54 -13.20 -9.54
C PRO A 26 -4.32 -13.56 -8.27
N GLY A 27 -3.77 -13.21 -7.10
CA GLY A 27 -4.42 -13.48 -5.83
C GLY A 27 -5.66 -12.61 -5.61
N GLU A 28 -6.19 -12.66 -4.40
CA GLU A 28 -7.36 -11.85 -4.01
C GLU A 28 -7.11 -10.36 -4.23
N GLU A 29 -8.06 -9.69 -4.87
CA GLU A 29 -8.08 -8.23 -5.04
C GLU A 29 -8.95 -7.60 -3.94
N VAL A 30 -8.36 -6.71 -3.16
CA VAL A 30 -9.03 -5.99 -2.08
C VAL A 30 -9.02 -4.50 -2.39
N GLU A 31 -10.21 -3.92 -2.59
CA GLU A 31 -10.37 -2.47 -2.74
C GLU A 31 -10.48 -1.80 -1.37
N LEU A 32 -9.60 -0.84 -1.10
CA LEU A 32 -9.54 -0.11 0.16
C LEU A 32 -9.65 1.39 -0.09
N SER A 33 -10.45 2.07 0.71
CA SER A 33 -10.44 3.54 0.74
C SER A 33 -9.14 4.05 1.34
N ALA A 34 -8.48 4.95 0.63
CA ALA A 34 -7.17 5.46 1.01
C ALA A 34 -7.02 6.95 0.70
N ARG A 35 -5.92 7.51 1.20
CA ARG A 35 -5.41 8.81 0.80
C ARG A 35 -4.03 8.60 0.22
N VAL A 36 -3.89 8.85 -1.06
CA VAL A 36 -2.61 8.83 -1.77
C VAL A 36 -2.04 10.25 -1.77
N THR A 37 -0.74 10.36 -1.62
CA THR A 37 -0.01 11.62 -1.74
C THR A 37 1.30 11.32 -2.43
N GLU A 38 1.45 11.82 -3.65
CA GLU A 38 2.68 11.70 -4.41
C GLU A 38 3.75 12.59 -3.79
N THR A 39 4.87 11.98 -3.41
CA THR A 39 5.96 12.67 -2.75
C THR A 39 7.24 11.90 -2.97
N HIS A 40 8.36 12.62 -3.10
CA HIS A 40 9.68 12.03 -3.21
C HIS A 40 10.35 12.07 -1.85
N GLU A 41 10.47 10.91 -1.21
CA GLU A 41 11.11 10.79 0.10
C GLU A 41 12.04 9.59 0.16
N VAL A 42 13.13 9.72 0.91
CA VAL A 42 14.04 8.60 1.19
C VAL A 42 13.45 7.81 2.35
N VAL A 43 13.21 6.52 2.11
CA VAL A 43 12.61 5.60 3.09
C VAL A 43 13.49 4.37 3.18
N THR A 44 13.66 3.85 4.40
CA THR A 44 14.36 2.59 4.61
C THR A 44 13.41 1.42 4.31
N ASN A 45 13.85 0.49 3.48
CA ASN A 45 13.12 -0.74 3.21
C ASN A 45 13.22 -1.73 4.40
N GLN A 46 12.56 -2.88 4.28
CA GLN A 46 12.62 -3.94 5.29
C GLN A 46 14.02 -4.54 5.53
N HIS A 47 14.95 -4.36 4.59
CA HIS A 47 16.33 -4.87 4.65
C HIS A 47 17.34 -3.84 5.21
N GLY A 48 16.90 -2.61 5.48
CA GLY A 48 17.76 -1.54 5.96
C GLY A 48 18.36 -0.64 4.86
N ASP A 49 18.01 -0.87 3.59
CA ASP A 49 18.49 -0.06 2.48
C ASP A 49 17.67 1.20 2.29
N GLU A 50 18.33 2.31 1.94
CA GLU A 50 17.66 3.55 1.57
C GLU A 50 17.13 3.46 0.14
N MET A 51 15.83 3.65 -0.02
CA MET A 51 15.14 3.68 -1.31
C MET A 51 14.30 4.95 -1.44
N THR A 52 14.14 5.43 -2.67
CA THR A 52 13.28 6.59 -2.94
C THR A 52 11.84 6.13 -3.15
N SER A 53 10.96 6.54 -2.24
CA SER A 53 9.52 6.43 -2.41
C SER A 53 8.99 7.57 -3.29
N THR A 54 8.04 7.24 -4.16
CA THR A 54 7.35 8.15 -5.08
C THR A 54 5.94 8.48 -4.63
N ALA A 55 5.34 7.64 -3.76
CA ALA A 55 4.02 7.90 -3.22
C ALA A 55 3.88 7.39 -1.79
N ARG A 56 3.13 8.15 -0.98
CA ARG A 56 2.72 7.77 0.36
C ARG A 56 1.22 7.55 0.40
N ILE A 57 0.81 6.40 0.92
CA ILE A 57 -0.58 6.01 1.02
C ILE A 57 -0.95 5.81 2.48
N TYR A 58 -2.09 6.36 2.89
CA TYR A 58 -2.70 6.08 4.18
C TYR A 58 -4.02 5.34 4.00
N VAL A 59 -4.19 4.25 4.74
CA VAL A 59 -5.41 3.44 4.80
C VAL A 59 -5.99 3.50 6.21
N ASP A 60 -7.32 3.45 6.35
CA ASP A 60 -7.97 3.41 7.66
C ASP A 60 -7.67 2.11 8.41
N GLY A 61 -7.33 2.22 9.70
CA GLY A 61 -7.10 1.04 10.55
C GLY A 61 -5.87 0.22 10.18
N LEU A 62 -5.94 -1.08 10.46
CA LEU A 62 -4.89 -2.05 10.13
C LEU A 62 -5.25 -2.76 8.83
N ALA A 63 -4.59 -2.37 7.74
CA ALA A 63 -4.74 -3.03 6.46
C ALA A 63 -3.85 -4.27 6.41
N ASP A 64 -4.40 -5.39 5.93
CA ASP A 64 -3.63 -6.59 5.65
C ASP A 64 -2.87 -6.39 4.32
N VAL A 65 -1.64 -5.89 4.41
CA VAL A 65 -0.75 -5.62 3.26
C VAL A 65 0.61 -6.24 3.53
N THR A 66 1.13 -6.93 2.53
CA THR A 66 2.45 -7.54 2.56
C THR A 66 3.38 -6.92 1.51
N TYR A 67 4.68 -7.13 1.65
CA TYR A 67 5.68 -6.64 0.69
C TYR A 67 5.66 -7.37 -0.66
N ALA A 68 4.95 -8.50 -0.75
CA ALA A 68 4.75 -9.25 -1.99
C ALA A 68 3.43 -8.88 -2.69
N ASP A 69 2.65 -7.98 -2.10
CA ASP A 69 1.39 -7.52 -2.69
C ASP A 69 1.67 -6.43 -3.73
N THR A 70 0.85 -6.36 -4.77
CA THR A 70 0.87 -5.25 -5.72
C THR A 70 -0.17 -4.23 -5.32
N VAL A 71 0.26 -2.97 -5.16
CA VAL A 71 -0.65 -1.85 -4.87
C VAL A 71 -0.89 -1.05 -6.14
N LEU A 72 -2.16 -0.97 -6.51
CA LEU A 72 -2.65 -0.23 -7.67
C LEU A 72 -3.41 1.00 -7.22
N TYR A 73 -3.03 2.17 -7.73
CA TYR A 73 -3.70 3.44 -7.45
C TYR A 73 -3.78 4.32 -8.69
N ALA A 74 -4.72 5.26 -8.69
CA ALA A 74 -4.82 6.29 -9.71
C ALA A 74 -4.17 7.60 -9.23
N ASP A 75 -3.27 8.15 -10.05
CA ASP A 75 -2.63 9.45 -9.83
C ASP A 75 -3.63 10.61 -10.01
N GLU A 76 -3.20 11.84 -9.70
CA GLU A 76 -4.04 13.04 -9.88
C GLU A 76 -4.42 13.32 -11.35
N LEU A 77 -3.70 12.72 -12.30
CA LEU A 77 -3.93 12.81 -13.73
C LEU A 77 -4.81 11.66 -14.28
N GLY A 78 -5.23 10.72 -13.43
CA GLY A 78 -6.02 9.54 -13.79
C GLY A 78 -5.21 8.39 -14.42
N ARG A 79 -3.89 8.37 -14.29
CA ARG A 79 -3.04 7.24 -14.70
C ARG A 79 -3.01 6.21 -13.59
N THR A 80 -3.13 4.95 -13.98
CA THR A 80 -2.99 3.82 -13.07
C THR A 80 -1.52 3.50 -12.87
N ILE A 81 -1.08 3.45 -11.62
CA ILE A 81 0.27 3.07 -11.22
C ILE A 81 0.18 1.80 -10.39
N ASP A 82 0.93 0.79 -10.78
CA ASP A 82 1.10 -0.49 -10.11
C ASP A 82 2.51 -0.60 -9.52
N LYS A 83 2.61 -0.85 -8.21
CA LYS A 83 3.92 -0.95 -7.55
C LYS A 83 3.88 -1.81 -6.28
N GLU A 84 5.01 -2.42 -5.98
CA GLU A 84 5.21 -3.15 -4.72
C GLU A 84 5.55 -2.17 -3.56
N PRO A 85 5.08 -2.44 -2.32
CA PRO A 85 5.43 -1.66 -1.15
C PRO A 85 6.93 -1.67 -0.82
N ILE A 86 7.49 -0.49 -0.58
CA ILE A 86 8.87 -0.32 -0.07
C ILE A 86 8.90 -0.44 1.45
N SER A 87 7.95 0.19 2.14
CA SER A 87 7.81 0.12 3.59
C SER A 87 6.35 0.17 4.01
N ILE A 88 6.03 -0.62 5.04
CA ILE A 88 4.68 -0.72 5.61
C ILE A 88 4.79 -0.46 7.12
N ALA A 89 4.07 0.54 7.61
CA ALA A 89 4.11 0.92 9.01
C ALA A 89 2.70 1.24 9.56
N PRO A 90 2.22 0.51 10.58
CA PRO A 90 0.98 0.89 11.27
C PRO A 90 1.22 2.13 12.13
N VAL A 91 0.41 3.15 11.94
CA VAL A 91 0.36 4.35 12.79
C VAL A 91 -0.54 4.05 13.98
N ARG A 92 0.05 3.97 15.17
CA ARG A 92 -0.67 3.65 16.41
C ARG A 92 -0.96 4.91 17.24
N GLY A 93 -2.14 4.94 17.85
CA GLY A 93 -2.50 5.97 18.82
C GLY A 93 -1.83 5.77 20.18
N ILE A 94 -2.03 6.73 21.08
CA ILE A 94 -1.47 6.71 22.45
C ILE A 94 -1.95 5.46 23.24
N ALA A 95 -3.15 4.97 22.94
CA ALA A 95 -3.72 3.75 23.53
C ALA A 95 -3.22 2.44 22.87
N GLY A 96 -2.33 2.50 21.88
CA GLY A 96 -1.75 1.33 21.20
C GLY A 96 -2.58 0.76 20.04
N ALA A 97 -3.82 1.20 19.86
CA ALA A 97 -4.66 0.82 18.73
C ALA A 97 -4.08 1.35 17.40
N SER A 98 -4.07 0.51 16.36
CA SER A 98 -3.71 0.91 15.00
C SER A 98 -4.80 1.84 14.44
N LEU A 99 -4.44 3.09 14.21
CA LEU A 99 -5.36 4.10 13.70
C LEU A 99 -5.33 4.13 12.16
N LEU A 100 -4.15 3.99 11.57
CA LEU A 100 -3.95 4.03 10.13
C LEU A 100 -2.83 3.06 9.75
N THR A 101 -2.80 2.65 8.49
CA THR A 101 -1.65 1.96 7.90
C THR A 101 -1.00 2.89 6.89
N LYS A 102 0.30 3.16 7.07
CA LYS A 102 1.10 3.97 6.16
C LYS A 102 1.90 3.04 5.26
N ILE A 103 1.74 3.22 3.95
CA ILE A 103 2.41 2.43 2.92
C ILE A 103 3.21 3.40 2.06
N HIS A 104 4.48 3.09 1.84
CA HIS A 104 5.35 3.83 0.93
C HIS A 104 5.58 2.99 -0.32
N LEU A 105 5.32 3.57 -1.48
CA LEU A 105 5.58 3.02 -2.81
C LEU A 105 6.75 3.72 -3.47
#